data_AF-A0A941CWK6-F1
#
_entry.id   AF-A0A941CWK6-F1
#
_cell.length_a   1.000
_cell.length_b   1.000
_cell.length_c   1.000
_cell.angle_alpha   90.00
_cell.angle_beta   90.00
_cell.angle_gamma   90.00
#
_symmetry.space_group_name_H-M   'P 1'
#
loop_
_entity.id
_entity.type
_entity.pdbx_description
1 polymer ?
#
loop_
_entity_poly.entity_id
_entity_poly.type
_entity_poly.pdbx_seq_one_letter_code
_entity_poly.pdbx_strand_id
1 'polypeptide(L)'
;MGFFALFYVIVFFWSVYYSLKFQWSSEGKDERGQTILNRSYSVAFPLMPLGWLVIELINDHVYSMTYDGYRDAIWFLLTGLFILHAVTLLISRRTV
;
A
#
# COMPACT_ATOMS: atom_id res chain seq x y z
N MET A 1 18.87 -6.14 -11.09
CA MET A 1 17.60 -6.21 -10.33
C MET A 1 17.78 -5.98 -8.82
N GLY A 2 18.89 -6.37 -8.19
CA GLY A 2 19.05 -6.27 -6.73
C GLY A 2 18.94 -4.86 -6.12
N PHE A 3 19.45 -3.82 -6.77
CA PHE A 3 19.40 -2.45 -6.22
C PHE A 3 17.98 -1.87 -6.15
N PHE A 4 17.18 -2.02 -7.23
CA PHE A 4 15.81 -1.52 -7.26
C PHE A 4 14.90 -2.26 -6.26
N ALA A 5 15.06 -3.58 -6.16
CA ALA A 5 14.34 -4.38 -5.17
C ALA A 5 14.70 -3.95 -3.74
N LEU A 6 15.99 -3.73 -3.45
CA LEU A 6 16.43 -3.25 -2.15
C LEU A 6 15.86 -1.87 -1.82
N PHE A 7 15.93 -0.93 -2.76
CA PHE A 7 15.35 0.40 -2.60
C PHE A 7 13.84 0.33 -2.34
N TYR A 8 13.12 -0.46 -3.11
CA TYR A 8 11.68 -0.65 -2.93
C TYR A 8 11.34 -1.20 -1.54
N VAL A 9 12.09 -2.21 -1.07
CA VAL A 9 11.90 -2.78 0.28
C VAL A 9 12.14 -1.73 1.37
N ILE A 10 13.15 -0.87 1.22
CA ILE A 10 13.42 0.23 2.16
C ILE A 10 12.24 1.21 2.18
N VAL A 11 11.71 1.59 1.01
CA VAL A 11 10.54 2.47 0.90
C VAL A 11 9.30 1.84 1.55
N PHE A 12 9.09 0.54 1.35
CA PHE A 12 8.01 -0.21 1.99
C PHE A 12 8.12 -0.16 3.53
N PHE A 13 9.28 -0.52 4.10
CA PHE A 13 9.46 -0.50 5.56
C PHE A 13 9.33 0.90 6.14
N TRP A 14 9.84 1.92 5.43
CA TRP A 14 9.65 3.31 5.85
C TRP A 14 8.18 3.71 5.85
N SER A 15 7.41 3.28 4.85
CA SER A 15 5.97 3.53 4.73
C SER A 15 5.19 2.90 5.88
N VAL A 16 5.49 1.63 6.20
CA VAL A 16 4.89 0.93 7.35
C VAL A 16 5.23 1.64 8.66
N TYR A 17 6.51 1.96 8.87
CA TYR A 17 6.96 2.67 10.06
C TYR A 17 6.24 4.02 10.21
N TYR A 18 6.15 4.79 9.12
CA TYR A 18 5.49 6.10 9.12
C TYR A 18 4.01 6.00 9.48
N SER A 19 3.27 5.08 8.84
CA SER A 19 1.85 4.86 9.11
C SER A 19 1.60 4.43 10.56
N LEU A 20 2.37 3.45 11.07
CA LEU A 20 2.24 3.00 12.45
C LEU A 20 2.59 4.10 13.46
N LYS A 21 3.67 4.86 13.20
CA LYS A 21 4.07 5.98 14.04
C LYS A 21 2.97 7.03 14.12
N PHE A 22 2.33 7.37 12.99
CA PHE A 22 1.23 8.32 12.98
C PHE A 22 0.02 7.77 13.75
N GLN A 23 -0.41 6.55 13.44
CA GLN A 23 -1.58 5.92 14.07
C GLN A 23 -1.45 5.81 15.60
N TRP A 24 -0.25 5.55 16.11
CA TRP A 24 -0.01 5.44 17.55
C TRP A 24 0.31 6.77 18.25
N SER A 25 0.60 7.83 17.49
CA SER A 25 0.83 9.17 18.04
C SER A 25 -0.43 9.76 18.67
N SER A 26 -0.28 10.80 19.48
CA SER A 26 -1.42 11.55 20.01
C SER A 26 -2.26 12.18 18.90
N GLU A 27 -1.62 12.67 17.84
CA GLU A 27 -2.28 13.23 16.65
C GLU A 27 -3.15 12.18 15.96
N GLY A 28 -2.64 10.96 15.76
CA GLY A 28 -3.43 9.88 15.16
C GLY A 28 -4.65 9.44 15.97
N LYS A 29 -4.69 9.75 17.26
CA LYS A 29 -5.78 9.37 18.18
C LYS A 29 -6.85 10.45 18.35
N ASP A 30 -6.61 11.66 17.86
CA ASP A 30 -7.61 12.71 17.85
C ASP A 30 -8.60 12.54 16.68
N GLU A 31 -9.70 13.29 16.71
CA GLU A 31 -10.75 13.19 15.69
C GLU A 31 -10.25 13.52 14.27
N ARG A 32 -9.33 14.49 14.17
CA ARG A 32 -8.71 14.89 12.89
C ARG A 32 -7.79 13.79 12.37
N GLY A 33 -6.96 13.20 13.23
CA GLY A 33 -6.08 12.09 12.92
C GLY A 33 -6.85 10.83 12.50
N GLN A 34 -7.95 10.52 13.17
CA GLN A 34 -8.86 9.44 12.74
C GLN A 34 -9.49 9.74 11.37
N THR A 35 -9.86 10.99 11.10
CA THR A 35 -10.35 11.40 9.77
C THR A 35 -9.29 11.21 8.69
N ILE A 36 -8.04 11.59 8.98
CA ILE A 36 -6.89 11.39 8.09
C ILE A 36 -6.64 9.89 7.84
N LEU A 37 -6.64 9.06 8.89
CA LEU A 37 -6.47 7.62 8.79
C LEU A 37 -7.58 6.99 7.94
N ASN A 38 -8.84 7.30 8.23
CA ASN A 38 -9.98 6.79 7.49
C ASN A 38 -9.91 7.15 6.01
N ARG A 39 -9.51 8.38 5.69
CA ARG A 39 -9.30 8.80 4.29
C ARG A 39 -8.17 8.04 3.61
N SER A 40 -7.06 7.82 4.30
CA SER A 40 -5.93 7.06 3.75
C SER A 40 -6.27 5.57 3.55
N TYR A 41 -7.08 4.98 4.44
CA TYR A 41 -7.58 3.61 4.27
C TYR A 41 -8.65 3.50 3.19
N SER A 42 -9.56 4.48 3.08
CA SER A 42 -10.63 4.44 2.07
C SER A 42 -10.11 4.50 0.63
N VAL A 43 -8.90 5.05 0.42
CA VAL A 43 -8.21 5.01 -0.87
C VAL A 43 -7.49 3.67 -1.09
N ALA A 44 -6.70 3.21 -0.11
CA ALA A 44 -5.87 2.02 -0.30
C ALA A 44 -6.68 0.72 -0.29
N PHE A 45 -7.68 0.61 0.59
CA PHE A 45 -8.39 -0.65 0.80
C PHE A 45 -9.16 -1.15 -0.45
N PRO A 46 -9.93 -0.32 -1.17
CA PRO A 46 -10.62 -0.77 -2.38
C PRO A 46 -9.68 -1.22 -3.50
N LEU A 47 -8.45 -0.71 -3.52
CA LEU A 47 -7.46 -1.10 -4.52
C LEU A 47 -6.89 -2.50 -4.28
N MET A 48 -7.08 -3.09 -3.09
CA MET A 48 -6.70 -4.47 -2.82
C MET A 48 -7.49 -5.48 -3.67
N PRO A 49 -8.83 -5.56 -3.56
CA PRO A 49 -9.60 -6.49 -4.39
C PRO A 49 -9.53 -6.12 -5.88
N LEU A 50 -9.42 -4.83 -6.23
CA LEU A 50 -9.28 -4.41 -7.62
C LEU A 50 -7.93 -4.83 -8.23
N GLY A 51 -6.83 -4.61 -7.51
CA GLY A 51 -5.50 -5.01 -7.96
C GLY A 51 -5.37 -6.54 -8.03
N TRP A 52 -5.95 -7.25 -7.08
CA TRP A 52 -6.03 -8.71 -7.13
C TRP A 52 -6.83 -9.19 -8.34
N LEU A 53 -8.02 -8.63 -8.59
CA LEU A 53 -8.85 -8.97 -9.75
C LEU A 53 -8.10 -8.75 -11.07
N VAL A 54 -7.31 -7.66 -11.18
CA VAL A 54 -6.48 -7.41 -12.36
C VAL A 54 -5.43 -8.50 -12.55
N ILE A 55 -4.76 -8.94 -11.47
CA ILE A 55 -3.77 -10.03 -11.53
C ILE A 55 -4.43 -11.33 -12.01
N GLU A 56 -5.59 -11.69 -11.47
CA GLU A 56 -6.34 -12.88 -11.87
C GLU A 56 -6.78 -12.81 -13.34
N LEU A 57 -7.33 -11.68 -13.78
CA LEU A 57 -7.74 -11.51 -15.18
C LEU A 57 -6.55 -11.65 -16.14
N ILE A 58 -5.39 -11.12 -15.79
CA ILE A 58 -4.17 -11.28 -16.60
C ILE A 58 -3.74 -12.75 -16.63
N ASN A 59 -3.69 -13.40 -15.47
CA ASN A 59 -3.28 -14.80 -15.35
C ASN A 59 -4.18 -15.76 -16.15
N ASP A 60 -5.48 -15.50 -16.13
CA ASP A 60 -6.47 -16.41 -16.71
C ASP A 60 -6.76 -16.11 -18.19
N HIS A 61 -6.65 -14.84 -18.62
CA HIS A 61 -7.14 -14.41 -19.94
C HIS A 61 -6.07 -13.82 -20.85
N VAL A 62 -4.89 -13.45 -20.34
CA VAL A 62 -3.81 -12.83 -21.14
C VAL A 62 -2.63 -13.77 -21.28
N TYR A 63 -2.08 -14.26 -20.16
CA TYR A 63 -1.07 -15.31 -20.15
C TYR A 63 -1.05 -16.01 -18.78
N SER A 64 -0.79 -17.31 -18.79
CA SER A 64 -0.61 -18.07 -17.54
C SER A 64 0.71 -17.66 -16.87
N MET A 65 0.61 -17.08 -15.68
CA MET A 65 1.79 -16.70 -14.90
C MET A 65 2.45 -17.95 -14.33
N THR A 66 3.79 -17.94 -14.26
CA THR A 66 4.49 -18.89 -13.41
C THR A 66 4.19 -18.61 -11.94
N TYR A 67 4.38 -19.60 -11.07
CA TYR A 67 4.23 -19.41 -9.62
C TYR A 67 5.04 -18.22 -9.10
N ASP A 68 6.31 -18.09 -9.55
CA ASP A 68 7.16 -16.97 -9.16
C ASP A 68 6.60 -15.63 -9.63
N GLY A 69 6.11 -15.55 -10.88
CA GLY A 69 5.51 -14.32 -11.42
C GLY A 69 4.25 -13.90 -10.67
N TYR A 70 3.38 -14.85 -10.35
CA TYR A 70 2.16 -14.59 -9.56
C TYR A 70 2.51 -14.16 -8.13
N ARG A 71 3.45 -14.87 -7.47
CA ARG A 71 3.92 -14.53 -6.12
C ARG A 71 4.48 -13.11 -6.09
N ASP A 72 5.30 -12.75 -7.06
CA ASP A 72 5.90 -11.42 -7.15
C ASP A 72 4.84 -10.34 -7.40
N ALA A 73 3.84 -10.60 -8.25
CA ALA A 73 2.72 -9.70 -8.49
C ALA A 73 1.89 -9.43 -7.21
N ILE A 74 1.56 -10.47 -6.46
CA ILE A 74 0.87 -10.35 -5.16
C ILE A 74 1.75 -9.60 -4.16
N TRP A 75 3.05 -9.87 -4.14
CA TRP A 75 3.98 -9.17 -3.27
C TRP A 75 4.02 -7.66 -3.55
N PHE A 76 4.08 -7.27 -4.84
CA PHE A 76 4.00 -5.87 -5.26
C PHE A 76 2.64 -5.24 -4.93
N LEU A 77 1.54 -5.96 -5.11
CA LEU A 77 0.21 -5.48 -4.74
C LEU A 77 0.14 -5.14 -3.26
N LEU A 78 0.49 -6.10 -2.39
CA LEU A 78 0.37 -5.91 -0.94
C LEU A 78 1.30 -4.80 -0.43
N THR A 79 2.57 -4.85 -0.79
CA THR A 79 3.56 -3.86 -0.34
C THR A 79 3.30 -2.47 -0.95
N GLY A 80 2.86 -2.42 -2.21
CA GLY A 80 2.52 -1.18 -2.91
C GLY A 80 1.32 -0.48 -2.27
N LEU A 81 0.33 -1.23 -1.78
CA LEU A 81 -0.81 -0.67 -1.05
C LEU A 81 -0.41 -0.02 0.28
N PHE A 82 0.57 -0.58 1.01
CA PHE A 82 1.11 0.06 2.22
C PHE A 82 1.85 1.36 1.88
N ILE A 83 2.62 1.38 0.79
CA ILE A 83 3.28 2.60 0.30
C ILE A 83 2.23 3.65 -0.07
N LEU A 84 1.20 3.26 -0.83
CA LEU A 84 0.11 4.15 -1.22
C LEU A 84 -0.65 4.70 -0.01
N HIS A 85 -0.93 3.85 0.98
CA HIS A 85 -1.56 4.26 2.23
C HIS A 85 -0.71 5.33 2.95
N ALA A 86 0.59 5.11 3.10
CA ALA A 86 1.50 6.08 3.73
C ALA A 86 1.58 7.41 2.94
N VAL A 87 1.63 7.36 1.61
CA VAL A 87 1.59 8.56 0.75
C VAL A 87 0.27 9.31 0.91
N THR A 88 -0.86 8.59 0.91
CA THR A 88 -2.18 9.20 1.09
C THR A 88 -2.32 9.82 2.48
N LEU A 89 -1.74 9.20 3.50
CA LEU A 89 -1.65 9.74 4.86
C LEU A 89 -0.83 11.04 4.88
N LEU A 90 0.35 11.06 4.26
CA LEU A 90 1.20 12.26 4.15
C LEU A 90 0.47 13.44 3.49
N ILE A 91 -0.26 13.17 2.42
CA ILE A 91 -1.04 14.18 1.69
C ILE A 91 -2.24 14.64 2.52
N SER A 92 -2.97 13.71 3.13
CA SER A 92 -4.16 14.00 3.93
C SER A 92 -3.81 14.83 5.16
N ARG A 93 -2.68 14.56 5.81
CA ARG A 93 -2.17 15.34 6.95
C ARG A 93 -1.89 16.82 6.61
N ARG A 94 -1.68 17.15 5.33
CA ARG A 94 -1.48 18.53 4.85
C ARG A 94 -2.75 19.22 4.39
N THR A 95 -3.79 18.46 4.06
CA THR A 95 -5.01 18.98 3.40
C THR A 95 -6.24 18.96 4.30
N VAL A 96 -6.26 18.10 5.32
CA VAL A 96 -7.23 18.04 6.42
C VAL A 96 -6.59 18.71 7.63
#